data_AF-A0A133UBC4-F1
#
_entry.id   AF-A0A133UBC4-F1
#
_cell.length_a   1.000
_cell.length_b   1.000
_cell.length_c   1.000
_cell.angle_alpha   90.00
_cell.angle_beta   90.00
_cell.angle_gamma   90.00
#
_symmetry.space_group_name_H-M   'P 1'
#
loop_
_entity.id
_entity.type
_entity.pdbx_description
1 polymer ?
#
loop_
_entity_poly.entity_id
_entity_poly.type
_entity_poly.pdbx_seq_one_letter_code
_entity_poly.pdbx_strand_id
1 'polypeptide(L)'
;MTLTFRRSWNLESLVERAFDCFRKLRRRKILEGVRGGFYSVEVKPPNEQGWYVHIHVILDGFYMLQGVLSDEWKDITGDSFYVDIRSVRNRKAGVFYLLGYVFICKELKDRETMPEWMEFPIKTRSDFRELSKERLDPSNPERYPDNWEELVKEYKNRDYPLGIFCGSLYGWPRNWMGVERL
;
A
#
# COMPACT_ATOMS: atom_id res chain seq x y z
N MET A 1 6.31 -1.16 -9.95
CA MET A 1 7.32 -0.30 -10.58
C MET A 1 7.07 1.14 -10.15
N THR A 2 8.12 1.96 -10.16
CA THR A 2 8.08 3.38 -9.86
C THR A 2 8.66 4.13 -11.05
N LEU A 3 7.93 5.11 -11.56
CA LEU A 3 8.33 5.96 -12.68
C LEU A 3 8.59 7.37 -12.15
N THR A 4 9.73 7.94 -12.50
CA THR A 4 10.18 9.21 -11.92
C THR A 4 10.23 10.30 -12.99
N PHE A 5 9.86 11.52 -12.62
CA PHE A 5 9.98 12.69 -13.48
C PHE A 5 11.12 13.59 -13.03
N ARG A 6 11.68 14.38 -13.95
CA ARG A 6 12.55 15.49 -13.57
C ARG A 6 11.76 16.54 -12.77
N ARG A 7 12.46 17.22 -11.88
CA ARG A 7 11.90 18.23 -10.99
C ARG A 7 11.46 19.47 -11.78
N SER A 8 10.41 20.13 -11.29
CA SER A 8 9.88 21.37 -11.88
C SER A 8 9.27 22.25 -10.80
N TRP A 9 9.34 23.57 -10.98
CA TRP A 9 8.68 24.53 -10.09
C TRP A 9 7.18 24.66 -10.37
N ASN A 10 6.73 24.29 -11.57
CA ASN A 10 5.32 24.27 -11.92
C ASN A 10 4.73 22.87 -11.64
N LEU A 11 4.02 22.74 -10.51
CA LEU A 11 3.43 21.48 -10.07
C LEU A 11 2.30 21.02 -10.99
N GLU A 12 1.42 21.93 -11.42
CA GLU A 12 0.26 21.60 -12.25
C GLU A 12 0.70 20.99 -13.58
N SER A 13 1.60 21.67 -14.28
CA SER A 13 2.19 21.17 -15.53
C SER A 13 2.94 19.85 -15.33
N LEU A 14 3.63 19.68 -14.19
CA LEU A 14 4.35 18.44 -13.88
C LEU A 14 3.39 17.25 -13.66
N VAL A 15 2.24 17.48 -13.03
CA VAL A 15 1.19 16.47 -12.80
C VAL A 15 0.48 16.13 -14.11
N GLU A 16 0.10 17.12 -14.93
CA GLU A 16 -0.49 16.88 -16.25
C GLU A 16 0.45 16.06 -17.14
N ARG A 17 1.72 16.49 -17.19
CA ARG A 17 2.78 15.75 -17.89
C ARG A 17 2.89 14.32 -17.38
N ALA A 18 2.73 14.10 -16.07
CA ALA A 18 2.81 12.77 -15.49
C ALA A 18 1.69 11.86 -16.00
N PHE A 19 0.46 12.35 -16.02
CA PHE A 19 -0.68 11.62 -16.58
C PHE A 19 -0.51 11.33 -18.07
N ASP A 20 -0.07 12.32 -18.85
CA ASP A 20 0.12 12.17 -20.28
C ASP A 20 1.22 11.16 -20.64
N CYS A 21 2.37 11.26 -19.97
CA CYS A 21 3.48 10.32 -20.17
C CYS A 21 3.05 8.90 -19.79
N PHE A 22 2.33 8.73 -18.68
CA PHE A 22 1.84 7.43 -18.28
C PHE A 22 0.77 6.88 -19.24
N ARG A 23 -0.11 7.74 -19.77
CA ARG A 23 -1.07 7.37 -20.83
C ARG A 23 -0.37 6.86 -22.08
N LYS A 24 0.73 7.52 -22.49
CA LYS A 24 1.58 7.07 -23.61
C LYS A 24 2.26 5.73 -23.29
N LEU A 25 2.82 5.57 -22.09
CA LEU A 25 3.48 4.33 -21.68
C LEU A 25 2.53 3.14 -21.75
N ARG A 26 1.30 3.27 -21.24
CA ARG A 26 0.27 2.22 -21.30
C ARG A 26 -0.12 1.75 -22.70
N ARG A 27 0.30 2.47 -23.75
CA ARG A 27 0.06 2.12 -25.15
C ARG A 27 1.31 1.57 -25.85
N ARG A 28 2.44 1.46 -25.15
CA ARG A 28 3.68 0.88 -25.68
C ARG A 28 3.62 -0.65 -25.65
N LYS A 29 4.34 -1.27 -26.60
CA LYS A 29 4.46 -2.74 -26.69
C LYS A 29 5.07 -3.38 -25.44
N ILE A 30 5.88 -2.65 -24.67
CA ILE A 30 6.44 -3.18 -23.42
C ILE A 30 5.37 -3.57 -22.40
N LEU A 31 4.17 -2.96 -22.49
CA LEU A 31 3.01 -3.29 -21.66
C LEU A 31 1.99 -4.19 -22.37
N GLU A 32 2.34 -4.72 -23.55
CA GLU A 32 1.55 -5.73 -24.24
C GLU A 32 1.48 -7.01 -23.40
N GLY A 33 0.27 -7.53 -23.20
CA GLY A 33 0.04 -8.71 -22.35
C GLY A 33 -0.14 -8.43 -20.85
N VAL A 34 -0.06 -7.18 -20.42
CA VAL A 34 -0.51 -6.79 -19.07
C VAL A 34 -2.03 -6.89 -19.01
N ARG A 35 -2.55 -7.67 -18.06
CA ARG A 35 -3.99 -7.91 -17.89
C ARG A 35 -4.71 -6.76 -17.21
N GLY A 36 -4.01 -6.06 -16.32
CA GLY A 36 -4.55 -4.97 -15.53
C GLY A 36 -3.56 -4.50 -14.46
N GLY A 37 -3.97 -3.53 -13.67
CA GLY A 37 -3.15 -2.99 -12.60
C GLY A 37 -3.70 -1.75 -11.95
N PHE A 38 -3.01 -1.29 -10.92
CA PHE A 38 -3.31 -0.08 -10.17
C PHE A 38 -2.11 0.86 -10.23
N TYR A 39 -2.38 2.17 -10.16
CA TYR A 39 -1.33 3.17 -10.03
C TYR A 39 -1.77 4.31 -9.12
N SER A 40 -0.79 4.97 -8.52
CA SER A 40 -0.96 6.20 -7.75
C SER A 40 0.10 7.22 -8.17
N VAL A 41 -0.28 8.50 -8.14
CA VAL A 41 0.64 9.61 -8.37
C VAL A 41 1.04 10.17 -7.00
N GLU A 42 2.32 10.11 -6.68
CA GLU A 42 2.87 10.63 -5.44
C GLU A 42 3.58 11.96 -5.72
N VAL A 43 3.16 13.01 -5.03
CA VAL A 43 3.81 14.33 -5.04
C VAL A 43 4.61 14.47 -3.75
N LYS A 44 5.93 14.64 -3.87
CA LYS A 44 6.80 14.98 -2.74
C LYS A 44 6.92 16.51 -2.62
N PRO A 45 7.03 17.04 -1.39
CA PRO A 45 7.21 18.47 -1.17
C PRO A 45 8.45 18.99 -1.92
N PRO A 46 8.45 20.25 -2.37
CA PRO A 46 9.54 20.78 -3.16
C PRO A 46 10.79 20.96 -2.30
N ASN A 47 11.95 20.77 -2.93
CA ASN A 47 13.25 21.15 -2.37
C ASN A 47 13.82 22.32 -3.17
N GLU A 48 15.12 22.61 -3.01
CA GLU A 48 15.82 23.68 -3.74
C GLU A 48 15.74 23.57 -5.27
N GLN A 49 15.36 22.39 -5.80
CA GLN A 49 15.28 22.12 -7.23
C GLN A 49 13.82 22.00 -7.74
N GLY A 50 12.83 22.25 -6.88
CA GLY A 50 11.41 22.24 -7.22
C GLY A 50 10.66 20.97 -6.77
N TRP A 51 9.42 20.83 -7.27
CA TRP A 51 8.53 19.72 -6.96
C TRP A 51 9.02 18.41 -7.57
N TYR A 52 8.63 17.32 -6.93
CA TYR A 52 9.05 15.99 -7.32
C TYR A 52 7.86 15.03 -7.38
N VAL A 53 7.64 14.46 -8.56
CA VAL A 53 6.46 13.62 -8.85
C VAL A 53 6.92 12.24 -9.29
N HIS A 54 6.25 11.23 -8.74
CA HIS A 54 6.40 9.83 -9.11
C HIS A 54 5.07 9.18 -9.42
N ILE A 55 5.12 8.14 -10.23
CA ILE A 55 3.99 7.23 -10.41
C ILE A 55 4.40 5.86 -9.90
N HIS A 56 3.70 5.37 -8.88
CA HIS A 56 3.82 3.99 -8.41
C HIS A 56 2.78 3.14 -9.11
N VAL A 57 3.20 2.01 -9.67
CA VAL A 57 2.34 1.14 -10.50
C VAL A 57 2.54 -0.30 -10.08
N ILE A 58 1.43 -1.03 -9.89
CA ILE A 58 1.42 -2.49 -9.77
C ILE A 58 0.63 -3.03 -10.95
N LEU A 59 1.23 -3.96 -11.67
CA LEU A 59 0.65 -4.58 -12.86
C LEU A 59 0.60 -6.09 -12.69
N ASP A 60 -0.44 -6.70 -13.25
CA ASP A 60 -0.55 -8.14 -13.45
C ASP A 60 -0.09 -8.50 -14.87
N GLY A 61 1.11 -9.07 -14.96
CA GLY A 61 1.75 -9.41 -16.23
C GLY A 61 3.15 -9.98 -16.04
N PHE A 62 3.85 -10.20 -17.16
CA PHE A 62 5.25 -10.64 -17.14
C PHE A 62 6.17 -9.53 -16.65
N TYR A 63 7.29 -9.93 -16.06
CA TYR A 63 8.33 -8.98 -15.64
C TYR A 63 8.95 -8.31 -16.87
N MET A 64 9.00 -6.97 -16.86
CA MET A 64 9.67 -6.18 -17.89
C MET A 64 11.11 -5.91 -17.48
N LEU A 65 12.03 -6.02 -18.42
CA LEU A 65 13.43 -5.66 -18.19
C LEU A 65 13.53 -4.15 -17.89
N GLN A 66 14.18 -3.82 -16.77
CA GLN A 66 14.29 -2.44 -16.30
C GLN A 66 14.95 -1.50 -17.32
N GLY A 67 16.00 -1.98 -18.02
CA GLY A 67 16.69 -1.19 -19.04
C GLY A 67 15.76 -0.81 -20.21
N VAL A 68 15.00 -1.78 -20.72
CA VAL A 68 14.04 -1.54 -21.80
C VAL A 68 12.93 -0.58 -21.35
N LEU A 69 12.44 -0.73 -20.11
CA LEU A 69 11.46 0.18 -19.54
C LEU A 69 12.03 1.61 -19.36
N SER A 70 13.31 1.72 -18.99
CA SER A 70 14.02 2.99 -18.84
C SER A 70 14.15 3.71 -20.18
N ASP A 71 14.47 2.98 -21.25
CA ASP A 71 14.57 3.53 -22.60
C ASP A 71 13.21 4.01 -23.13
N GLU A 72 12.15 3.22 -22.98
CA GLU A 72 10.77 3.64 -23.32
C GLU A 72 10.34 4.87 -22.51
N TRP A 73 10.72 4.92 -21.23
CA TRP A 73 10.40 6.07 -20.38
C TRP A 73 11.12 7.34 -20.81
N LYS A 74 12.40 7.22 -21.20
CA LYS A 74 13.18 8.31 -21.75
C LYS A 74 12.62 8.79 -23.09
N ASP A 75 12.20 7.89 -23.97
CA ASP A 75 11.56 8.23 -25.25
C ASP A 75 10.24 9.01 -25.05
N ILE A 76 9.45 8.60 -24.05
CA ILE A 76 8.17 9.27 -23.74
C ILE A 76 8.36 10.63 -23.08
N THR A 77 9.24 10.72 -22.08
CA THR A 77 9.42 11.93 -21.28
C THR A 77 10.36 12.93 -21.95
N GLY A 78 11.32 12.45 -22.74
CA GLY A 78 12.38 13.24 -23.37
C GLY A 78 13.56 13.56 -22.45
N ASP A 79 13.40 13.45 -21.12
CA ASP A 79 14.38 13.94 -20.14
C ASP A 79 14.62 13.00 -18.94
N SER A 80 13.75 12.01 -18.72
CA SER A 80 13.78 11.13 -17.55
C SER A 80 13.88 9.67 -17.96
N PHE A 81 14.91 8.99 -17.46
CA PHE A 81 15.12 7.56 -17.65
C PHE A 81 15.01 6.79 -16.33
N TYR A 82 14.67 7.47 -15.24
CA TYR A 82 14.64 6.88 -13.90
C TYR A 82 13.38 6.05 -13.66
N VAL A 83 13.56 4.73 -13.67
CA VAL A 83 12.52 3.74 -13.38
C VAL A 83 13.06 2.68 -12.42
N ASP A 84 12.20 2.15 -11.54
CA ASP A 84 12.50 1.00 -10.68
C ASP A 84 11.40 -0.05 -10.89
N ILE A 85 11.75 -1.29 -11.25
CA ILE A 85 10.78 -2.38 -11.43
C ILE A 85 11.20 -3.64 -10.69
N ARG A 86 10.27 -4.16 -9.89
CA ARG A 86 10.48 -5.34 -9.05
C ARG A 86 9.35 -6.33 -9.25
N SER A 87 9.69 -7.62 -9.26
CA SER A 87 8.71 -8.70 -9.24
C SER A 87 8.07 -8.81 -7.85
N VAL A 88 6.74 -8.84 -7.78
CA VAL A 88 6.01 -9.06 -6.53
C VAL A 88 5.63 -10.52 -6.42
N ARG A 89 6.20 -11.23 -5.43
CA ARG A 89 5.89 -12.65 -5.19
C ARG A 89 4.64 -12.85 -4.33
N ASN A 90 4.41 -11.96 -3.37
CA ASN A 90 3.23 -11.98 -2.50
C ASN A 90 2.22 -10.91 -2.96
N ARG A 91 1.13 -11.36 -3.58
CA ARG A 91 0.09 -10.48 -4.14
C ARG A 91 -0.51 -9.55 -3.07
N LYS A 92 -0.81 -10.06 -1.87
CA LYS A 92 -1.36 -9.25 -0.76
C LYS A 92 -0.37 -8.13 -0.38
N ALA A 93 0.90 -8.47 -0.20
CA ALA A 93 1.93 -7.50 0.16
C ALA A 93 2.10 -6.41 -0.92
N GLY A 94 2.01 -6.77 -2.21
CA GLY A 94 2.03 -5.80 -3.30
C GLY A 94 0.87 -4.83 -3.22
N VAL A 95 -0.36 -5.35 -3.10
CA VAL A 95 -1.55 -4.50 -2.99
C VAL A 95 -1.43 -3.54 -1.80
N PHE A 96 -1.06 -4.03 -0.61
CA PHE A 96 -0.86 -3.16 0.56
C PHE A 96 0.25 -2.12 0.37
N TYR A 97 1.32 -2.44 -0.36
CA TYR A 97 2.36 -1.47 -0.69
C TYR A 97 1.81 -0.29 -1.50
N LEU A 98 1.01 -0.54 -2.55
CA LEU A 98 0.41 0.54 -3.35
C LEU A 98 -0.70 1.25 -2.58
N LEU A 99 -1.48 0.51 -1.79
CA LEU A 99 -2.47 1.10 -0.89
C LEU A 99 -1.81 2.03 0.13
N GLY A 100 -0.56 1.82 0.56
CA GLY A 100 0.14 2.80 1.41
C GLY A 100 0.35 4.18 0.77
N TYR A 101 0.24 4.29 -0.55
CA TYR A 101 0.30 5.58 -1.28
C TYR A 101 -1.10 6.16 -1.60
N VAL A 102 -2.16 5.39 -1.38
CA VAL A 102 -3.56 5.79 -1.62
C VAL A 102 -4.29 6.01 -0.29
N PHE A 103 -4.03 5.13 0.67
CA PHE A 103 -4.53 5.12 2.03
C PHE A 103 -3.46 5.65 2.97
N ILE A 104 -3.94 6.50 3.86
CA ILE A 104 -3.19 7.40 4.72
C ILE A 104 -2.63 6.61 5.92
N CYS A 105 -1.62 5.77 5.72
CA CYS A 105 -0.86 5.17 6.83
C CYS A 105 0.62 5.02 6.45
N LYS A 106 1.47 5.79 7.11
CA LYS A 106 2.91 5.81 6.87
C LYS A 106 3.58 4.87 7.87
N GLU A 107 3.62 3.59 7.53
CA GLU A 107 4.47 2.63 8.24
C GLU A 107 5.91 2.73 7.70
N LEU A 108 6.85 3.19 8.54
CA LEU A 108 8.28 3.12 8.22
C LEU A 108 8.73 1.65 8.28
N LYS A 109 9.58 1.24 7.33
CA LYS A 109 9.95 -0.16 7.03
C LYS A 109 10.54 -0.93 8.22
N ASP A 110 11.06 -0.25 9.23
CA ASP A 110 11.84 -0.88 10.29
C ASP A 110 11.06 -1.17 11.58
N ARG A 111 9.75 -0.84 11.67
CA ARG A 111 8.89 -1.06 12.87
C ARG A 111 9.44 -0.47 14.20
N GLU A 112 10.60 0.20 14.19
CA GLU A 112 11.23 0.78 15.38
C GLU A 112 10.53 2.07 15.84
N THR A 113 9.65 2.64 15.01
CA THR A 113 8.92 3.87 15.31
C THR A 113 7.42 3.64 15.21
N MET A 114 6.67 4.38 16.03
CA MET A 114 5.22 4.34 16.02
C MET A 114 4.67 4.75 14.64
N PRO A 115 3.73 3.98 14.05
CA PRO A 115 3.11 4.35 12.79
C PRO A 115 2.44 5.73 12.87
N GLU A 116 2.73 6.57 11.87
CA GLU A 116 2.04 7.86 11.69
C GLU A 116 0.78 7.62 10.85
N TRP A 117 -0.37 7.72 11.53
CA TRP A 117 -1.68 7.75 10.89
C TRP A 117 -2.01 9.21 10.57
N MET A 118 -2.26 9.55 9.31
CA MET A 118 -2.74 10.90 9.01
C MET A 118 -4.27 11.03 9.07
N GLU A 119 -4.98 9.90 9.19
CA GLU A 119 -6.40 9.89 9.55
C GLU A 119 -6.76 8.59 10.28
N PHE A 120 -7.59 8.71 11.32
CA PHE A 120 -8.05 7.58 12.13
C PHE A 120 -9.45 7.13 11.67
N PRO A 121 -9.70 5.80 11.60
CA PRO A 121 -10.99 5.28 11.15
C PRO A 121 -12.15 5.59 12.10
N ILE A 122 -11.87 5.83 13.39
CA ILE A 122 -12.86 6.17 14.39
C ILE A 122 -12.64 7.62 14.81
N LYS A 123 -13.56 8.50 14.43
CA LYS A 123 -13.56 9.92 14.84
C LYS A 123 -14.69 10.23 15.81
N THR A 124 -15.75 9.44 15.76
CA THR A 124 -16.95 9.61 16.55
C THR A 124 -17.36 8.31 17.22
N ARG A 125 -18.24 8.41 18.21
CA ARG A 125 -18.84 7.25 18.87
C ARG A 125 -19.67 6.38 17.90
N SER A 126 -20.20 6.97 16.83
CA SER A 126 -20.94 6.22 15.80
C SER A 126 -19.99 5.32 15.01
N ASP A 127 -18.84 5.84 14.59
CA ASP A 127 -17.82 5.08 13.86
C ASP A 127 -17.35 3.87 14.68
N PHE A 128 -17.18 4.04 16.00
CA PHE A 128 -16.86 2.94 16.89
C PHE A 128 -17.96 1.87 16.92
N ARG A 129 -19.24 2.27 16.94
CA ARG A 129 -20.35 1.32 16.93
C ARG A 129 -20.40 0.52 15.63
N GLU A 130 -20.17 1.15 14.49
CA GLU A 130 -20.13 0.45 13.20
C GLU A 130 -18.92 -0.49 13.11
N LEU A 131 -17.72 -0.04 13.47
CA LEU A 131 -16.53 -0.90 13.49
C LEU A 131 -16.70 -2.08 14.47
N SER A 132 -17.35 -1.87 15.62
CA SER A 132 -17.62 -2.92 16.59
C SER A 132 -18.54 -4.01 16.04
N LYS A 133 -19.59 -3.63 15.28
CA LYS A 133 -20.46 -4.60 14.60
C LYS A 133 -19.69 -5.44 13.59
N GLU A 134 -18.79 -4.82 12.83
CA GLU A 134 -18.02 -5.52 11.80
C GLU A 134 -16.93 -6.43 12.37
N ARG A 135 -16.18 -5.95 13.38
CA ARG A 135 -14.92 -6.59 13.81
C ARG A 135 -14.94 -7.21 15.20
N LEU A 136 -15.86 -6.79 16.06
CA LEU A 136 -15.88 -7.18 17.47
C LEU A 136 -17.13 -7.96 17.87
N ASP A 137 -17.96 -8.35 16.91
CA ASP A 137 -19.15 -9.16 17.16
C ASP A 137 -18.78 -10.52 17.81
N PRO A 138 -19.21 -10.79 19.05
CA PRO A 138 -18.97 -12.07 19.70
C PRO A 138 -19.85 -13.21 19.21
N SER A 139 -20.95 -12.88 18.53
CA SER A 139 -21.90 -13.85 18.01
C SER A 139 -21.56 -14.34 16.60
N ASN A 140 -20.59 -13.72 15.92
CA ASN A 140 -20.19 -14.13 14.57
C ASN A 140 -19.56 -15.54 14.61
N PRO A 141 -20.16 -16.54 13.93
CA PRO A 141 -19.64 -17.91 13.91
C PRO A 141 -18.27 -18.02 13.22
N GLU A 142 -17.93 -17.10 12.32
CA GLU A 142 -16.61 -17.03 11.66
C GLU A 142 -15.47 -16.62 12.62
N ARG A 143 -15.78 -16.31 13.89
CA ARG A 143 -14.77 -16.03 14.93
C ARG A 143 -13.84 -17.22 15.16
N TYR A 144 -14.34 -18.44 14.96
CA TYR A 144 -13.56 -19.66 15.10
C TYR A 144 -13.26 -20.26 13.72
N PRO A 145 -12.09 -20.89 13.52
CA PRO A 145 -11.81 -21.60 12.28
C PRO A 145 -12.73 -22.84 12.16
N ASP A 146 -13.03 -23.24 10.93
CA ASP A 146 -13.91 -24.39 10.66
C ASP A 146 -13.46 -25.68 11.36
N ASN A 147 -12.15 -25.87 11.54
CA ASN A 147 -11.55 -27.03 12.20
C ASN A 147 -11.34 -26.83 13.72
N TRP A 148 -12.09 -25.94 14.37
CA TRP A 148 -11.93 -25.61 15.79
C TRP A 148 -11.95 -26.85 16.70
N GLU A 149 -12.86 -27.80 16.47
CA GLU A 149 -12.97 -29.01 17.30
C GLU A 149 -11.72 -29.90 17.21
N GLU A 150 -11.07 -29.94 16.04
CA GLU A 150 -9.85 -30.72 15.83
C GLU A 150 -8.68 -30.05 16.56
N LEU A 151 -8.54 -28.73 16.43
CA LEU A 151 -7.54 -27.94 17.16
C LEU A 151 -7.70 -28.10 18.67
N VAL A 152 -8.93 -28.11 19.19
CA VAL A 152 -9.17 -28.35 20.62
C VAL A 152 -8.68 -29.73 21.07
N LYS A 153 -8.88 -30.77 20.26
CA LYS A 153 -8.41 -32.14 20.59
C LYS A 153 -6.89 -32.23 20.54
N GLU A 154 -6.28 -31.66 19.50
CA GLU A 154 -4.83 -31.61 19.35
C GLU A 154 -4.18 -30.85 20.51
N TYR A 155 -4.66 -29.63 20.79
CA TYR A 155 -4.11 -28.79 21.84
C TYR A 155 -4.32 -29.34 23.25
N LYS A 156 -5.29 -30.24 23.48
CA LYS A 156 -5.43 -30.91 24.80
C LYS A 156 -4.27 -31.87 25.11
N ASN A 157 -3.62 -32.43 24.09
CA ASN A 157 -2.58 -33.46 24.24
C ASN A 157 -1.16 -32.95 23.95
N ARG A 158 -0.96 -31.63 23.95
CA ARG A 158 0.34 -31.00 23.67
C ARG A 158 1.32 -31.13 24.85
N ASP A 159 2.61 -31.18 24.53
CA ASP A 159 3.73 -31.19 25.48
C ASP A 159 4.44 -29.82 25.58
N TYR A 160 3.90 -28.78 24.93
CA TYR A 160 4.41 -27.42 24.94
C TYR A 160 3.36 -26.37 25.39
N PRO A 161 3.80 -25.20 25.90
CA PRO A 161 2.88 -24.10 26.23
C PRO A 161 2.16 -23.57 24.98
N LEU A 162 0.84 -23.39 25.07
CA LEU A 162 0.05 -22.74 24.02
C LEU A 162 -0.07 -21.24 24.32
N GLY A 163 0.46 -20.43 23.42
CA GLY A 163 0.23 -18.98 23.41
C GLY A 163 -1.00 -18.63 22.56
N ILE A 164 -1.93 -17.87 23.12
CA ILE A 164 -3.07 -17.31 22.38
C ILE A 164 -2.91 -15.79 22.36
N PHE A 165 -2.84 -15.21 21.16
CA PHE A 165 -2.79 -13.78 21.00
C PHE A 165 -4.20 -13.20 21.03
N CYS A 166 -4.62 -12.62 22.15
CA CYS A 166 -5.95 -12.03 22.33
C CYS A 166 -6.02 -10.54 21.95
N GLY A 167 -5.06 -10.05 21.15
CA GLY A 167 -4.93 -8.63 20.84
C GLY A 167 -4.34 -7.79 21.98
N SER A 168 -4.33 -6.48 21.79
CA SER A 168 -3.84 -5.50 22.77
C SER A 168 -4.96 -4.54 23.16
N LEU A 169 -5.16 -4.36 24.46
CA LEU A 169 -6.16 -3.44 25.02
C LEU A 169 -5.91 -1.98 24.63
N TYR A 170 -4.65 -1.60 24.43
CA TYR A 170 -4.28 -0.24 24.06
C TYR A 170 -3.90 -0.13 22.58
N GLY A 171 -3.13 -1.08 22.06
CA GLY A 171 -2.58 -0.99 20.69
C GLY A 171 -3.66 -0.93 19.61
N TRP A 172 -4.76 -1.67 19.79
CA TRP A 172 -5.86 -1.69 18.82
C TRP A 172 -6.67 -0.39 18.86
N PRO A 173 -7.17 0.07 20.03
CA PRO A 173 -7.84 1.38 20.11
C PRO A 173 -6.95 2.54 19.67
N ARG A 174 -5.65 2.52 20.02
CA ARG A 174 -4.69 3.56 19.59
C ARG A 174 -4.55 3.64 18.07
N ASN A 175 -4.51 2.50 17.38
CA ASN A 175 -4.47 2.49 15.91
C ASN A 175 -5.80 2.93 15.28
N TRP A 176 -6.92 2.78 15.99
CA TRP A 176 -8.23 3.16 15.46
C TRP A 176 -8.64 4.61 15.71
N MET A 177 -8.17 5.21 16.80
CA MET A 177 -8.64 6.51 17.30
C MET A 177 -7.52 7.53 17.47
N GLY A 178 -6.26 7.09 17.47
CA GLY A 178 -5.10 7.92 17.76
C GLY A 178 -4.82 8.07 19.25
N VAL A 179 -3.71 8.73 19.58
CA VAL A 179 -3.32 9.01 20.97
C VAL A 179 -3.80 10.37 21.47
N GLU A 180 -3.97 11.34 20.57
CA GLU A 180 -4.32 12.73 20.89
C GLU A 180 -5.83 12.92 21.14
N ARG A 181 -6.65 11.88 20.93
CA ARG A 181 -8.12 11.90 21.09
C ARG A 181 -8.63 10.94 22.18
N LEU A 182 -7.73 10.31 22.94
CA LEU A 182 -8.06 9.38 24.04
C LEU A 182 -8.39 10.12 25.33
#